data_AF-Q8H742-F1
#
_entry.id   AF-Q8H742-F1
#
_cell.length_a   1.000
_cell.length_b   1.000
_cell.length_c   1.000
_cell.angle_alpha   90.00
_cell.angle_beta   90.00
_cell.angle_gamma   90.00
#
_symmetry.space_group_name_H-M   'P 1'
#
loop_
_entity.id
_entity.type
_entity.pdbx_description
1 polymer ?
#
loop_
_entity_poly.entity_id
_entity_poly.type
_entity_poly.pdbx_seq_one_letter_code
_entity_poly.pdbx_strand_id
1 'polypeptide(L)'
;CYVQFPRRFEGIDPSDRYANHNTVFFDVNMRALDGIQGPVYVGTGCLFRRTAFYDFDPPRYEDHSSCFSGRRKKAAVASAPETSQSHGMEDAENQEINAPLIPRKFGKSSLFLDSVRVAAFQGLPLADNSYVKYGRPPGALTGPRPLHLATIAEAVNVISCWYEDKTEWGQSIGWIYGS
;
A
#
# COMPACT_ATOMS: atom_id res chain seq x y z
N CYS A 1 1.35 -3.36 -1.79
CA CYS A 1 1.14 -3.67 -3.21
C CYS A 1 2.12 -2.89 -4.08
N TYR A 2 2.49 -3.48 -5.22
CA TYR A 2 3.45 -2.95 -6.17
C TYR A 2 3.15 -3.48 -7.57
N VAL A 3 3.76 -2.85 -8.57
CA VAL A 3 3.82 -3.38 -9.94
C VAL A 3 5.26 -3.84 -10.18
N GLN A 4 5.43 -5.13 -10.49
CA GLN A 4 6.73 -5.75 -10.79
C GLN A 4 6.93 -5.83 -12.29
N PHE A 5 8.05 -5.28 -12.76
CA PHE A 5 8.50 -5.41 -14.14
C PHE A 5 9.50 -6.56 -14.27
N PRO A 6 9.48 -7.32 -15.38
CA PRO A 6 10.44 -8.41 -15.60
C PRO A 6 11.85 -7.83 -15.80
N ARG A 7 12.84 -8.37 -15.08
CA ARG A 7 14.25 -7.98 -15.25
C ARG A 7 14.83 -8.66 -16.49
N ARG A 8 15.40 -7.88 -17.41
CA ARG A 8 16.13 -8.37 -18.58
C ARG A 8 17.59 -7.95 -18.49
N PHE A 9 18.49 -8.83 -18.92
CA PHE A 9 19.91 -8.52 -18.99
C PHE A 9 20.36 -8.43 -20.44
N GLU A 10 21.34 -7.58 -20.68
CA GLU A 10 22.00 -7.43 -21.97
C GLU A 10 23.33 -8.20 -21.99
N GLY A 11 23.88 -8.44 -23.18
CA GLY A 11 25.17 -9.12 -23.34
C GLY A 11 25.17 -10.60 -22.95
N ILE A 12 24.01 -11.24 -22.91
CA ILE A 12 23.92 -12.69 -22.68
C ILE A 12 24.40 -13.42 -23.94
N ASP A 13 25.17 -14.49 -23.74
CA ASP A 13 25.59 -15.40 -24.80
C ASP A 13 24.39 -15.91 -25.62
N PRO A 14 24.42 -15.92 -26.96
CA PRO A 14 23.31 -16.38 -27.78
C PRO A 14 22.90 -17.84 -27.52
N SER A 15 23.82 -18.69 -27.05
CA SER A 15 23.48 -20.08 -26.66
C SER A 15 22.91 -20.20 -25.25
N ASP A 16 22.87 -19.10 -24.49
CA ASP A 16 22.41 -18.98 -23.10
C ASP A 16 22.75 -20.20 -22.22
N ARG A 17 24.01 -20.63 -22.29
CA ARG A 17 24.47 -21.85 -21.59
C ARG A 17 24.22 -21.82 -20.08
N TYR A 18 24.16 -20.63 -19.49
CA TYR A 18 23.95 -20.42 -18.06
C TYR A 18 22.49 -20.08 -17.70
N ALA A 19 21.57 -20.07 -18.67
CA ALA A 19 20.15 -19.73 -18.49
C ALA A 19 19.93 -18.35 -17.83
N ASN A 20 20.80 -17.38 -18.13
CA ASN A 20 20.79 -16.06 -17.50
C ASN A 20 19.65 -15.17 -17.99
N HIS A 21 18.98 -15.51 -19.10
CA HIS A 21 17.76 -14.78 -19.50
C HIS A 21 16.61 -14.95 -18.50
N ASN A 22 16.64 -16.00 -17.65
CA ASN A 22 15.63 -16.26 -16.63
C ASN A 22 14.17 -16.25 -17.17
N THR A 23 13.97 -16.67 -18.43
CA THR A 23 12.67 -16.62 -19.12
C THR A 23 11.62 -17.47 -18.44
N VAL A 24 11.96 -18.67 -17.95
CA VAL A 24 10.99 -19.52 -17.23
C VAL A 24 10.48 -18.83 -15.97
N PHE A 25 11.38 -18.18 -15.22
CA PHE A 25 10.99 -17.48 -14.00
C PHE A 25 10.12 -16.25 -14.30
N PHE A 26 10.55 -15.36 -15.20
CA PHE A 26 9.84 -14.11 -15.46
C PHE A 26 8.63 -14.23 -16.41
N ASP A 27 8.73 -15.06 -17.45
CA ASP A 27 7.72 -15.12 -18.53
C ASP A 27 6.69 -16.24 -18.35
N VAL A 28 7.02 -17.26 -17.56
CA VAL A 28 6.10 -18.37 -17.26
C VAL A 28 5.58 -18.25 -15.83
N ASN A 29 6.44 -18.40 -14.82
CA ASN A 29 6.00 -18.50 -13.43
C ASN A 29 5.36 -17.20 -12.93
N MET A 30 6.07 -16.07 -13.04
CA MET A 30 5.57 -14.78 -12.56
C MET A 30 4.32 -14.31 -13.31
N ARG A 31 4.25 -14.61 -14.61
CA ARG A 31 3.07 -14.35 -15.43
C ARG A 31 1.88 -15.21 -15.03
N ALA A 32 2.09 -16.46 -14.65
CA ALA A 32 1.02 -17.33 -14.16
C ALA A 32 0.48 -16.85 -12.80
N LEU A 33 1.36 -16.37 -11.91
CA LEU A 33 0.96 -15.84 -10.60
C LEU A 33 0.16 -14.54 -10.71
N ASP A 34 0.33 -13.77 -11.79
CA ASP A 34 -0.43 -12.54 -12.06
C ASP A 34 -1.95 -12.78 -12.12
N GLY A 35 -2.39 -13.97 -12.53
CA GLY A 35 -3.81 -14.35 -12.55
C GLY A 35 -4.40 -14.70 -11.18
N ILE A 36 -3.59 -14.78 -10.11
CA ILE A 36 -4.04 -15.19 -8.77
C ILE A 36 -3.84 -14.05 -7.77
N GLN A 37 -2.59 -13.68 -7.49
CA GLN A 37 -2.22 -12.69 -6.47
C GLN A 37 -1.14 -11.70 -6.93
N GLY A 38 -0.60 -11.89 -8.14
CA GLY A 38 0.52 -11.10 -8.64
C GLY A 38 1.86 -11.81 -8.51
N PRO A 39 2.89 -11.33 -9.23
CA PRO A 39 4.26 -11.80 -9.10
C PRO A 39 4.86 -11.44 -7.74
N VAL A 40 5.89 -12.19 -7.32
CA VAL A 40 6.64 -11.88 -6.09
C VAL A 40 7.64 -10.74 -6.30
N TYR A 41 8.07 -10.09 -5.21
CA TYR A 41 9.08 -9.04 -5.27
C TYR A 41 10.47 -9.64 -5.41
N VAL A 42 11.25 -9.18 -6.40
CA VAL A 42 12.58 -9.75 -6.72
C VAL A 42 13.75 -8.81 -6.45
N GLY A 43 13.52 -7.68 -5.77
CA GLY A 43 14.59 -6.73 -5.40
C GLY A 43 14.77 -5.53 -6.33
N THR A 44 14.22 -5.56 -7.56
CA THR A 44 14.39 -4.46 -8.53
C THR A 44 13.23 -4.41 -9.52
N GLY A 45 13.15 -3.31 -10.29
CA GLY A 45 12.16 -3.13 -11.35
C GLY A 45 10.74 -3.03 -10.80
N CYS A 46 10.54 -2.33 -9.69
CA CYS A 46 9.25 -2.25 -9.02
C CYS A 46 8.81 -0.82 -8.76
N LEU A 47 7.50 -0.59 -8.91
CA LEU A 47 6.85 0.62 -8.44
C LEU A 47 5.92 0.29 -7.29
N PHE A 48 6.23 0.83 -6.11
CA PHE A 48 5.46 0.60 -4.89
C PHE A 48 4.49 1.74 -4.64
N ARG A 49 3.29 1.39 -4.16
CA ARG A 49 2.40 2.38 -3.55
C ARG A 49 2.95 2.72 -2.16
N ARG A 50 3.28 3.99 -1.91
CA ARG A 50 3.86 4.46 -0.64
C ARG A 50 3.06 4.02 0.60
N THR A 51 1.73 4.12 0.55
CA THR A 51 0.86 3.71 1.67
C THR A 51 0.93 2.22 1.98
N ALA A 52 1.30 1.38 1.01
CA ALA A 52 1.40 -0.05 1.25
C ALA A 52 2.66 -0.44 2.06
N PHE A 53 3.71 0.39 2.07
CA PHE A 53 4.85 0.19 2.96
C PHE A 53 4.52 0.51 4.42
N TYR A 54 3.47 1.29 4.64
CA TYR A 54 3.03 1.72 5.96
C TYR A 54 1.98 0.79 6.56
N ASP A 55 1.73 -0.35 5.92
CA ASP A 55 0.76 -1.35 6.38
C ASP A 55 -0.66 -0.75 6.49
N PHE A 56 -1.03 0.07 5.50
CA PHE A 56 -2.42 0.47 5.28
C PHE A 56 -3.10 -0.48 4.32
N ASP A 57 -4.31 -0.89 4.67
CA ASP A 57 -5.16 -1.70 3.81
C ASP A 57 -5.52 -0.96 2.51
N PRO A 58 -5.65 -1.71 1.39
CA PRO A 58 -6.16 -1.12 0.17
C PRO A 58 -7.58 -0.57 0.39
N PRO A 59 -7.94 0.55 -0.26
CA PRO A 59 -9.32 1.03 -0.23
C PRO A 59 -10.27 -0.08 -0.67
N ARG A 60 -11.26 -0.41 0.15
CA ARG A 60 -12.27 -1.41 -0.21
C ARG A 60 -13.11 -0.87 -1.36
N TYR A 61 -13.27 -1.68 -2.40
CA TYR A 61 -14.23 -1.39 -3.46
C TYR A 61 -15.60 -1.81 -2.96
N GLU A 62 -16.47 -0.86 -2.62
CA GLU A 62 -17.88 -1.14 -2.37
C GLU A 62 -18.53 -1.50 -3.71
N ASP A 63 -18.64 -2.80 -3.96
CA ASP A 63 -19.42 -3.34 -5.07
C ASP A 63 -20.89 -3.01 -4.79
N HIS A 64 -21.40 -1.91 -5.35
CA HIS A 64 -22.84 -1.69 -5.45
C HIS A 64 -23.44 -2.60 -6.53
N SER A 65 -23.27 -3.91 -6.36
CA SER A 65 -24.05 -4.96 -7.03
C SER A 65 -25.32 -5.22 -6.21
N SER A 66 -26.20 -4.22 -6.17
CA SER A 66 -27.61 -4.44 -5.83
C SER A 66 -28.33 -4.93 -7.08
N CYS A 67 -28.46 -6.25 -7.21
CA CYS A 67 -29.62 -6.94 -7.76
C CYS A 67 -29.28 -8.43 -7.90
N PHE A 68 -29.97 -9.28 -7.12
CA PHE A 68 -30.46 -10.62 -7.45
C PHE A 68 -30.67 -11.40 -6.15
N SER A 69 -31.88 -11.22 -5.62
CA SER A 69 -32.59 -12.17 -4.78
C SER A 69 -32.37 -13.62 -5.24
N GLY A 70 -31.57 -14.37 -4.48
CA GLY A 70 -31.29 -15.79 -4.68
C GLY A 70 -31.19 -16.52 -3.35
N ARG A 71 -32.33 -16.69 -2.69
CA ARG A 71 -32.50 -17.37 -1.40
C ARG A 71 -31.97 -18.81 -1.46
N ARG A 72 -30.76 -19.07 -0.94
CA ARG A 72 -30.32 -20.43 -0.56
C ARG A 72 -30.11 -20.49 0.95
N LYS A 73 -31.10 -21.06 1.64
CA LYS A 73 -31.02 -21.43 3.05
C LYS A 73 -29.97 -22.54 3.23
N LYS A 74 -29.03 -22.35 4.16
CA LYS A 74 -28.47 -23.44 4.98
C LYS A 74 -28.58 -23.05 6.45
N ALA A 75 -28.69 -24.08 7.28
CA ALA A 75 -29.44 -24.11 8.52
C ALA A 75 -28.79 -23.39 9.71
N ALA A 76 -29.65 -23.08 10.68
CA ALA A 76 -29.46 -22.33 11.90
C ALA A 76 -28.36 -22.84 12.85
N VAL A 77 -27.67 -21.90 13.51
CA VAL A 77 -27.46 -21.91 14.97
C VAL A 77 -27.57 -20.46 15.51
N ALA A 78 -28.60 -20.26 16.34
CA ALA A 78 -28.85 -19.29 17.42
C ALA A 78 -28.44 -17.79 17.33
N SER A 79 -29.48 -16.92 17.19
CA SER A 79 -29.81 -15.64 17.90
C SER A 79 -28.68 -14.66 18.33
N ALA A 80 -28.69 -13.35 18.08
CA ALA A 80 -29.79 -12.35 18.17
C ALA A 80 -29.46 -11.02 17.40
N PRO A 81 -30.27 -9.94 17.47
CA PRO A 81 -30.87 -9.24 16.33
C PRO A 81 -30.00 -8.14 15.67
N GLU A 82 -30.39 -7.82 14.43
CA GLU A 82 -29.85 -6.75 13.59
C GLU A 82 -29.92 -5.36 14.25
N THR A 83 -28.85 -4.57 14.10
CA THR A 83 -28.97 -3.11 14.06
C THR A 83 -28.18 -2.62 12.87
N SER A 84 -28.92 -2.16 11.86
CA SER A 84 -28.45 -1.32 10.78
C SER A 84 -27.76 -0.09 11.35
N GLN A 85 -26.42 -0.06 11.31
CA GLN A 85 -25.65 1.12 11.66
C GLN A 85 -24.68 1.46 10.53
N SER A 86 -24.83 2.69 10.07
CA SER A 86 -23.99 3.41 9.11
C SER A 86 -22.49 3.24 9.38
N HIS A 87 -21.72 2.86 8.35
CA HIS A 87 -20.24 2.77 8.30
C HIS A 87 -19.49 4.13 8.50
N GLY A 88 -20.01 5.03 9.32
CA GLY A 88 -19.32 6.26 9.73
C GLY A 88 -18.71 6.20 11.13
N MET A 89 -18.95 5.13 11.90
CA MET A 89 -18.56 5.04 13.32
C MET A 89 -17.31 4.17 13.56
N GLU A 90 -17.08 3.14 12.75
CA GLU A 90 -15.92 2.23 12.91
C GLU A 90 -14.56 2.92 12.65
N ASP A 91 -14.54 3.95 11.81
CA ASP A 91 -13.34 4.75 11.54
C ASP A 91 -12.98 5.68 12.71
N ALA A 92 -13.96 6.11 13.51
CA ALA A 92 -13.76 7.04 14.62
C ALA A 92 -13.23 6.35 15.88
N GLU A 93 -13.79 5.19 16.23
CA GLU A 93 -13.32 4.38 17.38
C GLU A 93 -11.92 3.79 17.14
N ASN A 94 -11.63 3.37 15.89
CA ASN A 94 -10.28 2.96 15.52
C ASN A 94 -9.28 4.13 15.53
N GLN A 95 -9.69 5.36 15.22
CA GLN A 95 -8.79 6.52 15.27
C GLN A 95 -8.37 6.89 16.70
N GLU A 96 -9.24 6.76 17.70
CA GLU A 96 -8.92 7.06 19.11
C GLU A 96 -7.97 6.01 19.73
N ILE A 97 -8.15 4.72 19.43
CA ILE A 97 -7.28 3.63 19.92
C ILE A 97 -5.91 3.64 19.21
N ASN A 98 -5.86 4.12 17.95
CA ASN A 98 -4.61 4.17 17.17
C ASN A 98 -3.75 5.42 17.44
N ALA A 99 -4.29 6.50 18.01
CA ALA A 99 -3.52 7.71 18.32
C ALA A 99 -2.23 7.44 19.16
N PRO A 100 -2.25 6.63 20.24
CA PRO A 100 -1.03 6.27 20.98
C PRO A 100 -0.16 5.22 20.27
N LEU A 101 -0.69 4.50 19.28
CA LEU A 101 0.03 3.48 18.52
C LEU A 101 0.82 4.09 17.35
N ILE A 102 0.41 5.25 16.83
CA ILE A 102 1.09 5.94 15.71
C ILE A 102 2.57 6.22 16.03
N PRO A 103 2.95 6.78 17.21
CA PRO A 103 4.35 6.99 17.54
C PRO A 103 5.15 5.69 17.70
N ARG A 104 4.50 4.61 18.14
CA ARG A 104 5.13 3.27 18.23
C ARG A 104 5.32 2.65 16.84
N LYS A 105 4.38 2.85 15.92
CA LYS A 105 4.49 2.31 14.56
C LYS A 105 5.53 3.10 13.75
N PHE A 106 5.41 4.42 13.69
CA PHE A 106 6.15 5.26 12.73
C PHE A 106 7.27 6.13 13.33
N GLY A 107 7.37 6.23 14.65
CA GLY A 107 8.28 7.14 15.34
C GLY A 107 7.66 8.49 15.67
N LYS A 108 8.48 9.41 16.20
CA LYS A 108 8.01 10.66 16.85
C LYS A 108 7.99 11.89 15.94
N SER A 109 8.47 11.81 14.70
CA SER A 109 8.53 13.00 13.82
C SER A 109 7.13 13.35 13.30
N SER A 110 6.60 14.49 13.74
CA SER A 110 5.30 15.00 13.27
C SER A 110 5.34 15.36 11.79
N LEU A 111 6.43 15.95 11.28
CA LEU A 111 6.56 16.27 9.85
C LEU A 111 6.55 15.01 8.98
N PHE A 112 7.18 13.92 9.45
CA PHE A 112 7.10 12.63 8.77
C PHE A 112 5.66 12.08 8.77
N LEU A 113 4.99 12.09 9.92
CA LEU A 113 3.61 11.62 10.08
C LEU A 113 2.62 12.41 9.20
N ASP A 114 2.75 13.72 9.14
CA ASP A 114 1.91 14.57 8.29
C ASP A 114 2.11 14.21 6.80
N SER A 115 3.33 13.84 6.41
CA SER A 115 3.63 13.41 5.05
C SER A 115 2.95 12.09 4.66
N VAL A 116 2.56 11.25 5.62
CA VAL A 116 1.84 9.99 5.36
C VAL A 116 0.43 10.26 4.84
N ARG A 117 -0.27 11.24 5.44
CA ARG A 117 -1.60 11.67 4.98
C ARG A 117 -1.54 12.28 3.59
N VAL A 118 -0.49 13.07 3.34
CA VAL A 118 -0.23 13.62 2.00
C VAL A 118 0.01 12.50 0.99
N ALA A 119 0.75 11.45 1.35
CA ALA A 119 0.96 10.29 0.47
C ALA A 119 -0.34 9.53 0.15
N ALA A 120 -1.24 9.40 1.12
CA ALA A 120 -2.56 8.79 0.91
C ALA A 120 -3.38 9.58 -0.11
N PHE A 121 -3.44 10.90 0.03
CA PHE A 121 -4.10 11.79 -0.94
C PHE A 121 -3.44 11.74 -2.33
N GLN A 122 -2.11 11.75 -2.38
CA GLN A 122 -1.35 11.67 -3.64
C GLN A 122 -1.62 10.36 -4.41
N GLY A 123 -1.83 9.26 -3.68
CA GLY A 123 -2.13 7.94 -4.23
C GLY A 123 -3.60 7.71 -4.59
N LEU A 124 -4.49 8.69 -4.42
CA LEU A 124 -5.87 8.57 -4.89
C LEU A 124 -5.91 8.59 -6.43
N PRO A 125 -6.85 7.84 -7.04
CA PRO A 125 -7.05 7.86 -8.49
C PRO A 125 -7.41 9.28 -8.97
N LEU A 126 -7.08 9.61 -10.22
CA LEU A 126 -7.47 10.89 -10.79
C LEU A 126 -9.00 10.97 -10.92
N ALA A 127 -9.60 12.07 -10.49
CA ALA A 127 -11.03 12.33 -10.68
C ALA A 127 -11.29 12.85 -12.11
N ASP A 128 -10.91 12.08 -13.12
CA ASP A 128 -11.10 12.40 -14.54
C ASP A 128 -12.33 11.72 -15.16
N ASN A 129 -12.94 10.77 -14.45
CA ASN A 129 -14.08 9.99 -14.91
C ASN A 129 -15.20 9.94 -13.85
N SER A 130 -16.45 9.89 -14.29
CA SER A 130 -17.65 9.83 -13.44
C SER A 130 -17.73 8.59 -12.54
N TYR A 131 -17.02 7.51 -12.89
CA TYR A 131 -16.90 6.32 -12.05
C TYR A 131 -16.02 6.56 -10.81
N VAL A 132 -15.12 7.54 -10.85
CA VAL A 132 -14.19 7.86 -9.76
C VAL A 132 -14.79 8.96 -8.89
N LYS A 133 -15.72 8.58 -8.00
CA LYS A 133 -16.44 9.53 -7.13
C LYS A 133 -15.55 10.22 -6.09
N TYR A 134 -14.49 9.57 -5.65
CA TYR A 134 -13.60 10.02 -4.57
C TYR A 134 -12.13 10.10 -5.02
N GLY A 135 -11.90 10.68 -6.20
CA GLY A 135 -10.58 10.86 -6.78
C GLY A 135 -9.90 12.17 -6.39
N ARG A 136 -8.60 12.24 -6.63
CA ARG A 136 -7.81 13.46 -6.56
C ARG A 136 -8.13 14.37 -7.75
N PRO A 137 -8.34 15.69 -7.55
CA PRO A 137 -8.62 16.58 -8.67
C PRO A 137 -7.44 16.69 -9.65
N PRO A 138 -7.70 16.93 -10.96
CA PRO A 138 -6.67 17.25 -11.94
C PRO A 138 -5.81 18.42 -11.49
N GLY A 139 -4.51 18.37 -11.76
CA GLY A 139 -3.57 19.44 -11.40
C GLY A 139 -3.17 19.49 -9.93
N ALA A 140 -3.79 18.72 -9.02
CA ALA A 140 -3.51 18.78 -7.58
C ALA A 140 -2.02 18.56 -7.19
N LEU A 141 -1.24 17.87 -8.03
CA LEU A 141 0.18 17.60 -7.78
C LEU A 141 1.15 18.48 -8.59
N THR A 142 0.62 19.44 -9.36
CA THR A 142 1.42 20.27 -10.28
C THR A 142 1.96 21.55 -9.65
N GLY A 143 1.49 21.89 -8.44
CA GLY A 143 1.96 23.06 -7.71
C GLY A 143 3.44 22.96 -7.30
N PRO A 144 4.11 24.10 -7.08
CA PRO A 144 5.49 24.12 -6.60
C PRO A 144 5.59 23.46 -5.21
N ARG A 145 6.65 22.69 -4.98
CA ARG A 145 6.96 22.06 -3.69
C ARG A 145 8.16 22.76 -3.06
N PRO A 146 7.95 23.79 -2.22
CA PRO A 146 9.07 24.50 -1.60
C PRO A 146 9.82 23.55 -0.65
N LEU A 147 11.15 23.58 -0.71
CA LEU A 147 12.00 22.86 0.21
C LEU A 147 12.31 23.77 1.40
N HIS A 148 11.75 23.46 2.56
CA HIS A 148 11.97 24.24 3.78
C HIS A 148 13.14 23.68 4.59
N LEU A 149 13.91 24.56 5.25
CA LEU A 149 15.04 24.16 6.09
C LEU A 149 14.61 23.21 7.23
N ALA A 150 13.41 23.41 7.79
CA ALA A 150 12.84 22.52 8.79
C ALA A 150 12.63 21.08 8.26
N THR A 151 12.22 20.93 6.99
CA THR A 151 12.07 19.62 6.34
C THR A 151 13.42 18.93 6.18
N ILE A 152 14.48 19.69 5.87
CA ILE A 152 15.85 19.15 5.77
C ILE A 152 16.34 18.68 7.15
N ALA A 153 16.15 19.49 8.19
CA ALA A 153 16.53 19.13 9.55
C ALA A 153 15.80 17.87 10.04
N GLU A 154 14.49 17.77 9.80
CA GLU A 154 13.73 16.55 10.13
C GLU A 154 14.14 15.36 9.26
N ALA A 155 14.49 15.55 7.99
CA ALA A 155 15.02 14.46 7.17
C ALA A 155 16.30 13.88 7.76
N VAL A 156 17.22 14.72 8.25
CA VAL A 156 18.45 14.27 8.94
C VAL A 156 18.12 13.47 10.21
N ASN A 157 17.09 13.88 10.96
CA ASN A 157 16.63 13.16 12.13
C ASN A 157 16.05 11.77 11.77
N VAL A 158 15.16 11.71 10.78
CA VAL A 158 14.43 10.48 10.38
C VAL A 158 15.33 9.44 9.70
N ILE A 159 16.41 9.85 9.03
CA ILE A 159 17.37 8.89 8.42
C ILE A 159 18.37 8.30 9.43
N SER A 160 18.36 8.78 10.67
CA SER A 160 19.28 8.26 11.69
C SER A 160 18.86 6.86 12.14
N CYS A 161 19.83 5.98 12.42
CA CYS A 161 19.54 4.63 12.92
C CYS A 161 18.77 4.62 14.24
N TRP A 162 18.94 5.66 15.06
CA TRP A 162 18.22 5.83 16.32
C TRP A 162 16.73 6.13 16.14
N TYR A 163 16.32 6.65 14.98
CA TYR A 163 14.92 6.97 14.72
C TYR A 163 14.04 5.71 14.76
N GLU A 164 14.61 4.57 14.38
CA GLU A 164 13.91 3.30 14.36
C GLU A 164 13.83 2.61 15.73
N ASP A 165 14.56 3.11 16.75
CA ASP A 165 14.55 2.52 18.10
C ASP A 165 13.14 2.54 18.70
N LYS A 166 12.68 1.37 19.17
CA LYS A 166 11.35 1.13 19.73
C LYS A 166 10.20 1.49 18.77
N THR A 167 10.48 1.49 17.47
CA THR A 167 9.45 1.57 16.43
C THR A 167 9.20 0.21 15.78
N GLU A 168 8.18 0.14 14.92
CA GLU A 168 7.87 -1.09 14.18
C GLU A 168 8.56 -1.18 12.80
N TRP A 169 9.42 -0.21 12.47
CA TRP A 169 10.21 -0.22 11.24
C TRP A 169 11.07 -1.48 11.16
N GLY A 170 10.97 -2.16 10.02
CA GLY A 170 11.65 -3.41 9.75
C GLY A 170 11.08 -4.64 10.45
N GLN A 171 10.08 -4.47 11.34
CA GLN A 171 9.39 -5.56 12.01
C GLN A 171 8.03 -5.87 11.34
N SER A 172 7.16 -4.85 11.24
CA SER A 172 5.83 -4.96 10.62
C SER A 172 5.63 -3.98 9.47
N ILE A 173 6.38 -2.86 9.45
CA ILE A 173 6.30 -1.83 8.42
C ILE A 173 7.62 -1.65 7.69
N GLY A 174 7.56 -1.14 6.46
CA GLY A 174 8.72 -0.90 5.62
C GLY A 174 9.31 -2.19 5.05
N TRP A 175 10.63 -2.20 4.89
CA TRP A 175 11.37 -3.38 4.47
C TRP A 175 11.63 -4.27 5.66
N ILE A 176 11.07 -5.48 5.66
CA ILE A 176 11.24 -6.42 6.76
C ILE A 176 12.72 -6.83 6.87
N TYR A 177 13.28 -6.69 8.07
CA TYR A 177 14.65 -7.07 8.37
C TYR A 177 14.75 -8.59 8.44
N GLY A 178 15.54 -9.15 7.52
CA GLY A 178 15.90 -10.57 7.51
C GLY A 178 17.20 -10.79 8.29
N SER A 179 17.26 -11.88 9.04
CA SER A 179 18.47 -12.37 9.72
C SER A 179 19.46 -13.00 8.77
#